data_AF-A0A1N6EX27-F1
#
_entry.id   AF-A0A1N6EX27-F1
#
_cell.length_a   1.000
_cell.length_b   1.000
_cell.length_c   1.000
_cell.angle_alpha   90.00
_cell.angle_beta   90.00
_cell.angle_gamma   90.00
#
_symmetry.space_group_name_H-M   'P 1'
#
loop_
_entity.id
_entity.type
_entity.pdbx_description
1 polymer ?
#
loop_
_entity_poly.entity_id
_entity_poly.type
_entity_poly.pdbx_seq_one_letter_code
_entity_poly.pdbx_strand_id
1 'polypeptide(L)'
;MRECYPTVYQWVRERVKPERDENKRATYRDNWWLFGEPRKEWREMSLGLHRYISTVVTQKHRFFIALESTVLPDDALINIATESYSVLGVLSSRIHFIWMLVTGGTLEDRPRYIKTRCFETFPFPILSEQQVAEIGKLAERIDAHRKQQQALHSELTLTGMYNVLEKLRAGDDLNDKERVINQHGLVSTLLEDHDKLDRAVFKAYGWPDLESKLVGRPGATTPLPDKPTDQVEAEEQLLMRLVALNKQRAVEEVQGKVRWLRPAYQAPDSTQVGVDLITEKDEVRKTTAPAAKGKVVFPKSLPEQLKVLRETLAERPHTVESLAELFKRKPRKSVEEGLLSLAALKLAEYEQETDTWYTTG
;
A
#
# COMPACT_ATOMS: atom_id res chain seq x y z
N MET A 1 29.49 12.42 -22.89
CA MET A 1 30.13 11.27 -22.21
C MET A 1 31.60 11.14 -22.59
N ARG A 2 31.97 11.00 -23.87
CA ARG A 2 33.37 10.88 -24.29
C ARG A 2 34.25 12.07 -23.86
N GLU A 3 33.72 13.29 -23.93
CA GLU A 3 34.45 14.52 -23.56
C GLU A 3 34.45 14.74 -22.04
N CYS A 4 33.30 14.58 -21.38
CA CYS A 4 33.17 14.86 -19.94
C CYS A 4 33.62 13.70 -19.03
N TYR A 5 33.58 12.45 -19.51
CA TYR A 5 33.85 11.22 -18.74
C TYR A 5 34.61 10.19 -19.60
N PRO A 6 35.84 10.50 -20.04
CA PRO A 6 36.59 9.68 -20.99
C PRO A 6 36.89 8.26 -20.48
N THR A 7 37.18 8.10 -19.18
CA THR A 7 37.45 6.79 -18.56
C THR A 7 36.21 5.89 -18.54
N VAL A 8 35.05 6.44 -18.18
CA VAL A 8 33.78 5.70 -18.19
C VAL A 8 33.40 5.34 -19.63
N TYR A 9 33.58 6.27 -20.56
CA TYR A 9 33.33 6.01 -21.98
C TYR A 9 34.20 4.86 -22.50
N GLN A 10 35.50 4.85 -22.19
CA GLN A 10 36.39 3.75 -22.58
C GLN A 10 35.93 2.42 -21.98
N TRP A 11 35.61 2.40 -20.68
CA TRP A 11 35.12 1.19 -20.00
C TRP A 11 33.89 0.60 -20.68
N VAL A 12 32.86 1.41 -20.91
CA VAL A 12 31.60 0.96 -21.53
C VAL A 12 31.82 0.57 -22.99
N ARG A 13 32.69 1.28 -23.72
CA ARG A 13 33.01 0.94 -25.11
C ARG A 13 33.74 -0.39 -25.24
N GLU A 14 34.68 -0.71 -24.36
CA GLU A 14 35.48 -1.93 -24.45
C GLU A 14 34.77 -3.17 -23.91
N ARG A 15 33.90 -3.01 -22.89
CA ARG A 15 33.28 -4.14 -22.19
C ARG A 15 31.80 -4.31 -22.44
N VAL A 16 31.04 -3.21 -22.57
CA VAL A 16 29.58 -3.26 -22.72
C VAL A 16 29.19 -3.29 -24.18
N LYS A 17 29.82 -2.47 -25.03
CA LYS A 17 29.46 -2.38 -26.45
C LYS A 17 29.55 -3.73 -27.18
N PRO A 18 30.61 -4.57 -27.03
CA PRO A 18 30.69 -5.84 -27.76
C PRO A 18 29.51 -6.77 -27.46
N GLU A 19 29.15 -6.92 -26.18
CA GLU A 19 27.97 -7.69 -25.77
C GLU A 19 26.66 -7.06 -26.29
N ARG A 20 26.57 -5.72 -26.23
CA ARG A 20 25.39 -5.00 -26.72
C ARG A 20 25.21 -5.16 -28.22
N ASP A 21 26.27 -5.16 -29.03
CA ASP A 21 26.20 -5.29 -30.49
C ASP A 21 25.54 -6.63 -30.93
N GLU A 22 25.69 -7.68 -30.13
CA GLU A 22 25.07 -9.00 -30.37
C GLU A 22 23.61 -9.08 -29.91
N ASN A 23 23.11 -8.07 -29.19
CA ASN A 23 21.77 -8.10 -28.61
C ASN A 23 20.69 -8.02 -29.70
N LYS A 24 19.68 -8.89 -29.66
CA LYS A 24 18.59 -8.92 -30.66
C LYS A 24 17.76 -7.63 -30.70
N ARG A 25 17.63 -6.90 -29.58
CA ARG A 25 16.86 -5.64 -29.50
C ARG A 25 17.68 -4.47 -30.03
N ALA A 26 17.27 -3.88 -31.15
CA ALA A 26 17.96 -2.74 -31.79
C ALA A 26 18.22 -1.58 -30.81
N THR A 27 17.25 -1.24 -29.96
CA THR A 27 17.40 -0.17 -28.97
C THR A 27 18.61 -0.35 -28.05
N TYR A 28 18.96 -1.59 -27.68
CA TYR A 28 20.11 -1.89 -26.83
C TYR A 28 21.44 -1.87 -27.59
N ARG A 29 21.42 -2.26 -28.87
CA ARG A 29 22.59 -2.14 -29.75
C ARG A 29 22.90 -0.68 -30.04
N ASP A 30 21.90 0.06 -30.48
CA ASP A 30 22.04 1.43 -30.99
C ASP A 30 22.31 2.42 -29.84
N ASN A 31 21.77 2.16 -28.66
CA ASN A 31 22.00 2.96 -27.44
C ASN A 31 22.80 2.19 -26.39
N TRP A 32 23.86 1.49 -26.81
CA TRP A 32 24.69 0.63 -25.96
C TRP A 32 25.29 1.32 -24.71
N TRP A 33 25.39 2.66 -24.73
CA TRP A 33 25.86 3.45 -23.59
C TRP A 33 24.78 3.77 -22.56
N LEU A 34 23.50 3.52 -22.87
CA LEU A 34 22.39 3.67 -21.94
C LEU A 34 22.15 2.35 -21.20
N PHE A 35 21.82 2.47 -19.92
CA PHE A 35 21.38 1.31 -19.14
C PHE A 35 20.11 0.73 -19.76
N GLY A 36 20.10 -0.60 -19.99
CA GLY A 36 19.12 -1.26 -20.86
C GLY A 36 17.67 -0.96 -20.52
N GLU A 37 17.29 -1.05 -19.25
CA GLU A 37 15.97 -0.62 -18.80
C GLU A 37 16.16 0.56 -17.83
N PRO A 38 16.02 1.83 -18.27
CA PRO A 38 16.34 3.01 -17.47
C PRO A 38 15.38 3.24 -16.29
N ARG A 39 14.46 2.30 -16.03
CA ARG A 39 13.44 2.30 -14.97
C ARG A 39 12.65 3.62 -14.93
N LYS A 40 12.08 4.00 -16.08
CA LYS A 40 11.36 5.29 -16.24
C LYS A 40 10.28 5.50 -15.18
N GLU A 41 9.43 4.49 -14.97
CA GLU A 41 8.38 4.53 -13.93
C GLU A 41 8.95 4.77 -12.53
N TRP A 42 10.05 4.12 -12.16
CA TRP A 42 10.72 4.35 -10.88
C TRP A 42 11.26 5.77 -10.76
N ARG A 43 11.87 6.31 -11.82
CA ARG A 43 12.41 7.67 -11.83
C ARG A 43 11.31 8.71 -11.66
N GLU A 44 10.16 8.50 -12.27
CA GLU A 44 8.99 9.36 -12.10
C GLU A 44 8.44 9.25 -10.67
N MET A 45 8.28 8.03 -10.16
CA MET A 45 7.80 7.77 -8.79
C MET A 45 8.73 8.35 -7.71
N SER A 46 10.05 8.20 -7.87
CA SER A 46 11.04 8.62 -6.87
C SER A 46 11.45 10.09 -6.98
N LEU A 47 10.97 10.82 -8.00
CA LEU A 47 11.33 12.21 -8.21
C LEU A 47 10.95 13.07 -7.00
N GLY A 48 11.93 13.86 -6.53
CA GLY A 48 11.78 14.76 -5.39
C GLY A 48 11.79 14.07 -4.01
N LEU A 49 11.94 12.74 -3.95
CA LEU A 49 12.10 12.04 -2.69
C LEU A 49 13.58 12.02 -2.28
N HIS A 50 13.85 12.30 -1.01
CA HIS A 50 15.15 12.13 -0.38
C HIS A 50 15.39 10.69 0.07
N ARG A 51 14.31 9.95 0.38
CA ARG A 51 14.35 8.54 0.76
C ARG A 51 13.19 7.74 0.16
N TYR A 52 13.31 6.42 0.17
CA TYR A 52 12.24 5.50 -0.22
C TYR A 52 12.31 4.21 0.60
N ILE A 53 11.23 3.44 0.64
CA ILE A 53 11.20 2.16 1.37
C ILE A 53 11.67 1.05 0.44
N SER A 54 12.48 0.13 0.95
CA SER A 54 12.94 -1.04 0.21
C SER A 54 12.84 -2.32 1.04
N THR A 55 12.64 -3.45 0.36
CA THR A 55 12.70 -4.80 0.93
C THR A 55 13.25 -5.78 -0.09
N VAL A 56 14.00 -6.79 0.35
CA VAL A 56 14.54 -7.84 -0.53
C VAL A 56 13.42 -8.76 -0.99
N VAL A 57 13.42 -9.16 -2.26
CA VAL A 57 12.40 -10.05 -2.83
C VAL A 57 12.33 -11.37 -2.04
N THR A 58 13.42 -12.12 -1.95
CA THR A 58 13.49 -13.40 -1.22
C THR A 58 14.32 -13.26 0.05
N GLN A 59 13.73 -13.49 1.23
CA GLN A 59 14.44 -13.44 2.52
C GLN A 59 13.72 -14.26 3.60
N LYS A 60 14.50 -14.85 4.51
CA LYS A 60 13.99 -15.63 5.66
C LYS A 60 13.17 -14.75 6.60
N HIS A 61 13.78 -13.67 7.09
CA HIS A 61 13.10 -12.67 7.89
C HIS A 61 12.60 -11.55 7.00
N ARG A 62 11.37 -11.12 7.17
CA ARG A 62 10.83 -9.95 6.49
C ARG A 62 11.14 -8.71 7.31
N PHE A 63 11.85 -7.78 6.69
CA PHE A 63 11.95 -6.42 7.17
C PHE A 63 11.98 -5.45 5.99
N PHE A 64 11.64 -4.20 6.28
CA PHE A 64 11.71 -3.06 5.37
C PHE A 64 12.71 -2.05 5.91
N ILE A 65 13.36 -1.32 5.02
CA ILE A 65 14.36 -0.30 5.35
C ILE A 65 14.07 0.99 4.58
N ALA A 66 14.40 2.13 5.15
CA ALA A 66 14.43 3.39 4.42
C ALA A 66 15.80 3.55 3.74
N LEU A 67 15.85 3.64 2.42
CA LEU A 67 17.07 3.92 1.66
C LEU A 67 17.09 5.39 1.23
N GLU A 68 18.28 5.99 1.24
CA GLU A 68 18.48 7.31 0.66
C GLU A 68 18.36 7.25 -0.87
N SER A 69 17.88 8.34 -1.46
CA SER A 69 17.73 8.51 -2.92
C SER A 69 19.03 8.40 -3.71
N THR A 70 20.18 8.52 -3.04
CA THR A 70 21.52 8.31 -3.59
C THR A 70 21.84 6.84 -3.81
N VAL A 71 21.13 5.92 -3.15
CA VAL A 71 21.25 4.48 -3.34
C VAL A 71 20.35 4.07 -4.51
N LEU A 72 20.93 3.42 -5.52
CA LEU A 72 20.17 2.88 -6.65
C LEU A 72 19.85 1.40 -6.40
N PRO A 73 18.58 1.00 -6.39
CA PRO A 73 18.21 -0.38 -6.13
C PRO A 73 18.39 -1.26 -7.37
N ASP A 74 18.79 -2.52 -7.15
CA ASP A 74 18.83 -3.55 -8.18
C ASP A 74 17.46 -4.25 -8.37
N ASP A 75 17.42 -5.34 -9.15
CA ASP A 75 16.21 -6.09 -9.44
C ASP A 75 15.79 -7.11 -8.35
N ALA A 76 16.66 -7.39 -7.38
CA ALA A 76 16.36 -8.26 -6.25
C ALA A 76 15.65 -7.52 -5.10
N LEU A 77 15.31 -6.24 -5.31
CA LEU A 77 14.62 -5.38 -4.37
C LEU A 77 13.21 -4.99 -4.86
N ILE A 78 12.30 -4.86 -3.90
CA ILE A 78 11.02 -4.18 -4.10
C ILE A 78 11.13 -2.81 -3.45
N ASN A 79 10.92 -1.76 -4.23
CA ASN A 79 11.05 -0.38 -3.79
C ASN A 79 9.70 0.33 -3.86
N ILE A 80 9.37 1.05 -2.79
CA ILE A 80 8.11 1.75 -2.60
C ILE A 80 8.43 3.24 -2.45
N ALA A 81 7.98 4.04 -3.41
CA ALA A 81 8.32 5.46 -3.53
C ALA A 81 7.49 6.32 -2.55
N THR A 82 7.82 6.22 -1.26
CA THR A 82 7.27 7.04 -0.18
C THR A 82 8.32 7.28 0.89
N GLU A 83 8.29 8.45 1.50
CA GLU A 83 9.15 8.83 2.62
C GLU A 83 8.49 8.61 3.98
N SER A 84 7.24 8.14 3.96
CA SER A 84 6.41 8.00 5.15
C SER A 84 6.89 6.85 6.03
N TYR A 85 7.40 7.19 7.21
CA TYR A 85 7.73 6.20 8.22
C TYR A 85 6.48 5.49 8.77
N SER A 86 5.28 6.10 8.72
CA SER A 86 4.07 5.39 9.13
C SER A 86 3.74 4.24 8.17
N VAL A 87 3.97 4.43 6.86
CA VAL A 87 3.88 3.35 5.86
C VAL A 87 4.96 2.28 6.12
N LEU A 88 6.20 2.69 6.42
CA LEU A 88 7.26 1.75 6.81
C LEU A 88 6.86 0.92 8.02
N GLY A 89 6.25 1.53 9.03
CA GLY A 89 5.78 0.87 10.24
C GLY A 89 4.68 -0.13 9.98
N VAL A 90 3.65 0.24 9.22
CA VAL A 90 2.58 -0.68 8.83
C VAL A 90 3.14 -1.89 8.05
N LEU A 91 4.04 -1.66 7.10
CA LEU A 91 4.68 -2.72 6.32
C LEU A 91 5.61 -3.59 7.19
N SER A 92 6.20 -3.05 8.24
CA SER A 92 7.08 -3.80 9.15
C SER A 92 6.31 -4.57 10.23
N SER A 93 4.99 -4.45 10.28
CA SER A 93 4.15 -5.10 11.29
C SER A 93 3.93 -6.60 11.01
N ARG A 94 3.65 -7.34 12.08
CA ARG A 94 3.19 -8.73 12.05
C ARG A 94 1.97 -8.92 11.14
N ILE A 95 1.05 -7.95 11.13
CA ILE A 95 -0.18 -8.00 10.31
C ILE A 95 0.19 -8.11 8.83
N HIS A 96 1.11 -7.26 8.36
CA HIS A 96 1.60 -7.30 6.99
C HIS A 96 2.43 -8.55 6.71
N PHE A 97 3.22 -9.00 7.69
CA PHE A 97 3.96 -10.24 7.57
C PHE A 97 3.04 -11.45 7.30
N ILE A 98 1.99 -11.61 8.10
CA ILE A 98 1.01 -12.71 7.93
C ILE A 98 0.31 -12.60 6.57
N TRP A 99 -0.09 -11.39 6.15
CA TRP A 99 -0.66 -11.16 4.83
C TRP A 99 0.28 -11.62 3.70
N MET A 100 1.56 -11.23 3.76
CA MET A 100 2.51 -11.56 2.70
C MET A 100 2.85 -13.04 2.64
N LEU A 101 2.77 -13.78 3.75
CA LEU A 101 3.01 -15.23 3.75
C LEU A 101 1.94 -15.96 2.95
N VAL A 102 0.69 -15.51 3.02
CA VAL A 102 -0.43 -16.16 2.33
C VAL A 102 -0.56 -15.68 0.89
N THR A 103 -0.33 -14.39 0.64
CA THR A 103 -0.52 -13.79 -0.69
C THR A 103 0.72 -13.85 -1.57
N GLY A 104 1.90 -13.94 -0.97
CA GLY A 104 3.17 -13.99 -1.68
C GLY A 104 3.46 -15.35 -2.30
N GLY A 105 4.74 -15.69 -2.38
CA GLY A 105 5.18 -17.01 -2.79
C GLY A 105 6.38 -17.46 -1.98
N THR A 106 6.98 -18.58 -2.36
CA THR A 106 8.23 -19.06 -1.78
C THR A 106 9.25 -19.37 -2.87
N LEU A 107 10.53 -19.30 -2.52
CA LEU A 107 11.60 -19.96 -3.26
C LEU A 107 12.14 -21.06 -2.35
N GLU A 108 11.77 -22.30 -2.66
CA GLU A 108 11.91 -23.44 -1.74
C GLU A 108 11.15 -23.14 -0.43
N ASP A 109 11.87 -22.97 0.68
CA ASP A 109 11.35 -22.66 2.01
C ASP A 109 11.35 -21.16 2.35
N ARG A 110 12.01 -20.32 1.53
CA ARG A 110 12.17 -18.89 1.82
C ARG A 110 11.02 -18.06 1.29
N PRO A 111 10.38 -17.20 2.11
CA PRO A 111 9.34 -16.28 1.65
C PRO A 111 9.82 -15.32 0.57
N ARG A 112 9.00 -15.20 -0.47
CA ARG A 112 9.19 -14.30 -1.62
C ARG A 112 8.10 -13.23 -1.65
N TYR A 113 8.51 -11.97 -1.64
CA TYR A 113 7.63 -10.81 -1.67
C TYR A 113 7.25 -10.47 -3.12
N ILE A 114 5.99 -10.68 -3.46
CA ILE A 114 5.45 -10.40 -4.79
C ILE A 114 4.68 -9.08 -4.73
N LYS A 115 5.26 -7.99 -5.26
CA LYS A 115 4.71 -6.62 -5.15
C LYS A 115 3.20 -6.55 -5.41
N THR A 116 2.74 -7.14 -6.50
CA THR A 116 1.34 -7.09 -6.95
C THR A 116 0.36 -7.84 -6.05
N ARG A 117 0.85 -8.74 -5.19
CA ARG A 117 0.02 -9.54 -4.27
C ARG A 117 0.22 -9.20 -2.80
N CYS A 118 1.42 -8.78 -2.43
CA CYS A 118 1.76 -8.48 -1.05
C CYS A 118 1.57 -7.00 -0.72
N PHE A 119 1.80 -6.08 -1.66
CA PHE A 119 1.69 -4.64 -1.42
C PHE A 119 0.43 -4.05 -2.04
N GLU A 120 0.22 -4.26 -3.36
CA GLU A 120 -0.87 -3.60 -4.09
C GLU A 120 -2.27 -3.97 -3.60
N THR A 121 -2.43 -5.18 -3.06
CA THR A 121 -3.70 -5.66 -2.50
C THR A 121 -3.75 -5.61 -0.98
N PHE A 122 -2.71 -5.11 -0.30
CA PHE A 122 -2.73 -5.04 1.15
C PHE A 122 -3.67 -3.92 1.62
N PRO A 123 -4.70 -4.23 2.44
CA PRO A 123 -5.63 -3.21 2.90
C PRO A 123 -5.03 -2.41 4.06
N PHE A 124 -4.36 -1.31 3.74
CA PHE A 124 -3.79 -0.40 4.74
C PHE A 124 -4.85 0.12 5.74
N PRO A 125 -4.48 0.31 7.03
CA PRO A 125 -5.37 0.90 8.01
C PRO A 125 -5.56 2.39 7.73
N ILE A 126 -6.67 2.95 8.22
CA ILE A 126 -6.86 4.41 8.23
C ILE A 126 -6.22 4.90 9.52
N LEU A 127 -5.21 5.76 9.38
CA LEU A 127 -4.48 6.29 10.52
C LEU A 127 -4.99 7.69 10.87
N SER A 128 -5.25 7.94 12.15
CA SER A 128 -5.34 9.31 12.67
C SER A 128 -3.97 9.98 12.66
N GLU A 129 -3.92 11.31 12.75
CA GLU A 129 -2.65 12.06 12.83
C GLU A 129 -1.75 11.56 13.97
N GLN A 130 -2.35 11.27 15.13
CA GLN A 130 -1.64 10.70 16.28
C GLN A 130 -1.04 9.33 15.95
N GLN A 131 -1.78 8.45 15.27
CA GLN A 131 -1.29 7.14 14.87
C GLN A 131 -0.20 7.23 13.80
N VAL A 132 -0.31 8.18 12.86
CA VAL A 132 0.75 8.46 11.88
C VAL A 132 2.06 8.82 12.61
N ALA A 133 2.00 9.72 13.58
CA ALA A 133 3.16 10.14 14.36
C ALA A 133 3.74 9.00 15.21
N GLU A 134 2.88 8.25 15.92
CA GLU A 134 3.29 7.15 16.79
C GLU A 134 3.95 6.00 16.01
N ILE A 135 3.26 5.47 14.99
CA ILE A 135 3.77 4.39 14.14
C ILE A 135 5.02 4.84 13.39
N GLY A 136 5.03 6.08 12.89
CA GLY A 136 6.18 6.66 12.20
C GLY A 136 7.41 6.73 13.09
N LYS A 137 7.27 7.23 14.32
CA LYS A 137 8.39 7.31 15.28
C LYS A 137 8.95 5.93 15.63
N LEU A 138 8.09 4.93 15.81
CA LEU A 138 8.53 3.56 16.10
C LEU A 138 9.28 2.95 14.91
N ALA A 139 8.76 3.11 13.69
CA ALA A 139 9.39 2.59 12.48
C ALA A 139 10.74 3.26 12.20
N GLU A 140 10.82 4.58 12.36
CA GLU A 140 12.08 5.34 12.24
C GLU A 140 13.09 4.87 13.28
N ARG A 141 12.67 4.69 14.54
CA ARG A 141 13.55 4.18 15.60
C ARG A 141 14.09 2.79 15.27
N ILE A 142 13.26 1.87 14.78
CA ILE A 142 13.68 0.52 14.37
C ILE A 142 14.65 0.57 13.19
N ASP A 143 14.42 1.41 12.19
CA ASP A 143 15.32 1.60 11.04
C ASP A 143 16.67 2.20 11.45
N ALA A 144 16.65 3.27 12.26
CA ALA A 144 17.84 3.91 12.79
C ALA A 144 18.65 2.97 13.70
N HIS A 145 17.98 2.23 14.60
CA HIS A 145 18.60 1.25 15.49
C HIS A 145 19.42 0.23 14.69
N ARG A 146 18.79 -0.40 13.69
CA ARG A 146 19.45 -1.41 12.85
C ARG A 146 20.71 -0.84 12.19
N LYS A 147 20.59 0.33 11.55
CA LYS A 147 21.72 0.98 10.87
C LYS A 147 22.84 1.36 11.83
N GLN A 148 22.50 1.93 12.99
CA GLN A 148 23.47 2.34 14.00
C GLN A 148 24.25 1.14 14.54
N GLN A 149 23.57 0.04 14.91
CA GLN A 149 24.26 -1.14 15.43
C GLN A 149 25.15 -1.80 14.38
N GLN A 150 24.72 -1.86 13.11
CA GLN A 150 25.58 -2.38 12.03
C GLN A 150 26.79 -1.49 11.75
N ALA A 151 26.67 -0.17 11.89
CA ALA A 151 27.80 0.75 11.74
C ALA A 151 28.83 0.62 12.88
N LEU A 152 28.37 0.34 14.10
CA LEU A 152 29.23 0.11 15.27
C LEU A 152 29.88 -1.28 15.27
N HIS A 153 29.22 -2.27 14.69
CA HIS A 153 29.64 -3.67 14.71
C HIS A 153 29.59 -4.25 13.30
N SER A 154 30.71 -4.18 12.56
CA SER A 154 30.76 -4.57 11.13
C SER A 154 30.44 -6.05 10.86
N GLU A 155 30.61 -6.94 11.84
CA GLU A 155 30.24 -8.36 11.73
C GLU A 155 28.75 -8.63 12.01
N LEU A 156 28.01 -7.62 12.50
CA LEU A 156 26.60 -7.74 12.83
C LEU A 156 25.74 -7.71 11.55
N THR A 157 24.99 -8.78 11.35
CA THR A 157 24.08 -8.91 10.22
C THR A 157 22.63 -8.80 10.67
N LEU A 158 21.76 -8.23 9.83
CA LEU A 158 20.31 -8.21 10.10
C LEU A 158 19.76 -9.61 10.28
N THR A 159 20.17 -10.59 9.46
CA THR A 159 19.75 -11.99 9.62
C THR A 159 20.14 -12.53 11.00
N GLY A 160 21.35 -12.23 11.50
CA GLY A 160 21.76 -12.60 12.85
C GLY A 160 20.90 -11.97 13.93
N MET A 161 20.65 -10.66 13.84
CA MET A 161 19.80 -9.93 14.78
C MET A 161 18.39 -10.50 14.84
N TYR A 162 17.77 -10.75 13.69
CA TYR A 162 16.39 -11.25 13.63
C TYR A 162 16.26 -12.74 14.00
N ASN A 163 17.29 -13.57 13.78
CA ASN A 163 17.34 -14.92 14.33
C ASN A 163 17.30 -14.89 15.86
N VAL A 164 18.13 -14.04 16.49
CA VAL A 164 18.17 -13.86 17.95
C VAL A 164 16.85 -13.26 18.46
N LEU A 165 16.26 -12.32 17.72
CA LEU A 165 14.98 -11.71 18.07
C LEU A 165 13.87 -12.76 18.18
N GLU A 166 13.76 -13.67 17.22
CA GLU A 166 12.73 -14.71 17.24
C GLU A 166 12.99 -15.78 18.31
N LYS A 167 14.27 -16.09 18.62
CA LYS A 167 14.62 -16.92 19.78
C LYS A 167 14.20 -16.29 21.10
N LEU A 168 14.45 -14.98 21.27
CA LEU A 168 14.03 -14.24 22.45
C LEU A 168 12.50 -14.24 22.60
N ARG A 169 11.75 -14.12 21.49
CA ARG A 169 10.28 -14.26 21.49
C ARG A 169 9.81 -15.65 21.89
N ALA A 170 10.52 -16.69 21.46
CA ALA A 170 10.22 -18.07 21.83
C ALA A 170 10.56 -18.39 23.30
N GLY A 171 11.38 -17.55 23.95
CA GLY A 171 11.90 -17.81 25.29
C GLY A 171 13.06 -18.82 25.31
N ASP A 172 13.71 -19.02 24.17
CA ASP A 172 14.83 -19.94 24.03
C ASP A 172 16.13 -19.37 24.62
N ASP A 173 16.97 -20.26 25.15
CA ASP A 173 18.31 -19.89 25.61
C ASP A 173 19.23 -19.48 24.45
N LEU A 174 19.98 -18.40 24.66
CA LEU A 174 20.99 -17.95 23.72
C LEU A 174 22.34 -18.63 24.00
N ASN A 175 22.97 -19.16 22.95
CA ASN A 175 24.37 -19.60 23.01
C ASN A 175 25.34 -18.41 23.04
N ASP A 176 26.63 -18.66 23.23
CA ASP A 176 27.64 -17.59 23.39
C ASP A 176 27.69 -16.63 22.21
N LYS A 177 27.63 -17.14 20.97
CA LYS A 177 27.60 -16.31 19.76
C LYS A 177 26.33 -15.46 19.70
N GLU A 178 25.19 -16.03 20.05
CA GLU A 178 23.89 -15.34 20.06
C GLU A 178 23.82 -14.28 21.17
N ARG A 179 24.47 -14.51 22.31
CA ARG A 179 24.60 -13.50 23.39
C ARG A 179 25.40 -12.30 22.91
N VAL A 180 26.50 -12.53 22.17
CA VAL A 180 27.27 -11.44 21.55
C VAL A 180 26.41 -10.67 20.54
N ILE A 181 25.66 -11.37 19.68
CA ILE A 181 24.73 -10.72 18.74
C ILE A 181 23.64 -9.93 19.48
N ASN A 182 23.09 -10.46 20.57
CA ASN A 182 22.09 -9.77 21.39
C ASN A 182 22.66 -8.47 21.97
N GLN A 183 23.89 -8.51 22.50
CA GLN A 183 24.56 -7.35 23.09
C GLN A 183 24.93 -6.30 22.03
N HIS A 184 25.63 -6.69 20.97
CA HIS A 184 26.03 -5.78 19.89
C HIS A 184 24.84 -5.26 19.09
N GLY A 185 23.82 -6.08 18.89
CA GLY A 185 22.61 -5.68 18.17
C GLY A 185 21.55 -5.02 19.02
N LEU A 186 21.75 -4.93 20.34
CA LEU A 186 20.74 -4.52 21.32
C LEU A 186 19.37 -5.16 21.01
N VAL A 187 19.37 -6.48 20.80
CA VAL A 187 18.25 -7.18 20.18
C VAL A 187 17.03 -7.22 21.09
N SER A 188 17.20 -7.27 22.42
CA SER A 188 16.09 -7.12 23.38
C SER A 188 15.35 -5.77 23.22
N THR A 189 16.07 -4.67 23.01
CA THR A 189 15.44 -3.36 22.77
C THR A 189 14.75 -3.32 21.40
N LEU A 190 15.38 -3.89 20.38
CA LEU A 190 14.77 -4.01 19.05
C LEU A 190 13.47 -4.83 19.10
N LEU A 191 13.46 -5.92 19.88
CA LEU A 191 12.27 -6.74 20.11
C LEU A 191 11.14 -5.93 20.75
N GLU A 192 11.40 -5.21 21.84
CA GLU A 192 10.39 -4.35 22.47
C GLU A 192 9.80 -3.32 21.51
N ASP A 193 10.63 -2.77 20.61
CA ASP A 193 10.22 -1.79 19.63
C ASP A 193 9.32 -2.39 18.56
N HIS A 194 9.64 -3.59 18.07
CA HIS A 194 8.75 -4.35 17.17
C HIS A 194 7.43 -4.68 17.84
N ASP A 195 7.44 -5.10 19.10
CA ASP A 195 6.20 -5.39 19.83
C ASP A 195 5.38 -4.11 20.05
N LYS A 196 6.00 -2.97 20.36
CA LYS A 196 5.30 -1.66 20.45
C LYS A 196 4.71 -1.25 19.10
N LEU A 197 5.46 -1.45 18.01
CA LEU A 197 4.99 -1.19 16.66
C LEU A 197 3.76 -2.05 16.34
N ASP A 198 3.84 -3.36 16.58
CA ASP A 198 2.73 -4.29 16.32
C ASP A 198 1.47 -3.87 17.10
N ARG A 199 1.57 -3.54 18.40
CA ARG A 199 0.42 -3.03 19.18
C ARG A 199 -0.19 -1.78 18.56
N ALA A 200 0.64 -0.82 18.15
CA ALA A 200 0.17 0.42 17.53
C ALA A 200 -0.57 0.15 16.21
N VAL A 201 -0.08 -0.79 15.39
CA VAL A 201 -0.75 -1.17 14.14
C VAL A 201 -2.05 -1.94 14.41
N PHE A 202 -2.07 -2.92 15.33
CA PHE A 202 -3.32 -3.60 15.73
C PHE A 202 -4.38 -2.63 16.23
N LYS A 203 -3.99 -1.65 17.04
CA LYS A 203 -4.86 -0.57 17.50
C LYS A 203 -5.39 0.28 16.34
N ALA A 204 -4.57 0.56 15.33
CA ALA A 204 -4.99 1.28 14.13
C ALA A 204 -6.02 0.51 13.28
N TYR A 205 -5.95 -0.82 13.27
CA TYR A 205 -7.00 -1.66 12.67
C TYR A 205 -8.24 -1.84 13.56
N GLY A 206 -8.15 -1.50 14.84
CA GLY A 206 -9.23 -1.70 15.82
C GLY A 206 -9.38 -3.16 16.26
N TRP A 207 -8.29 -3.93 16.32
CA TRP A 207 -8.30 -5.37 16.64
C TRP A 207 -7.54 -5.72 17.93
N PRO A 208 -7.93 -5.17 19.11
CA PRO A 208 -7.25 -5.44 20.38
C PRO A 208 -7.38 -6.90 20.85
N ASP A 209 -8.42 -7.59 20.40
CA ASP A 209 -8.65 -9.01 20.69
C ASP A 209 -7.62 -9.91 20.00
N LEU A 210 -7.14 -9.55 18.81
CA LEU A 210 -6.05 -10.25 18.13
C LEU A 210 -4.68 -9.79 18.60
N GLU A 211 -4.53 -8.51 18.96
CA GLU A 211 -3.31 -7.97 19.56
C GLU A 211 -2.86 -8.82 20.76
N SER A 212 -3.78 -9.03 21.72
CA SER A 212 -3.52 -9.79 22.94
C SER A 212 -3.10 -11.25 22.71
N LYS A 213 -3.45 -11.82 21.55
CA LYS A 213 -3.13 -13.20 21.17
C LYS A 213 -1.84 -13.31 20.34
N LEU A 214 -1.47 -12.28 19.60
CA LEU A 214 -0.41 -12.36 18.57
C LEU A 214 0.85 -11.57 18.89
N VAL A 215 0.76 -10.45 19.61
CA VAL A 215 1.93 -9.62 19.91
C VAL A 215 2.84 -10.32 20.93
N GLY A 216 4.15 -10.24 20.71
CA GLY A 216 5.17 -10.85 21.56
C GLY A 216 5.41 -12.35 21.29
N ARG A 217 4.55 -13.00 20.50
CA ARG A 217 4.74 -14.40 20.11
C ARG A 217 5.72 -14.54 18.94
N PRO A 218 6.43 -15.67 18.82
CA PRO A 218 7.32 -15.91 17.68
C PRO A 218 6.54 -15.99 16.35
N GLY A 219 7.29 -15.92 15.25
CA GLY A 219 6.75 -15.97 13.90
C GLY A 219 6.20 -14.65 13.39
N ALA A 220 6.64 -13.52 13.93
CA ALA A 220 6.19 -12.20 13.47
C ALA A 220 7.04 -11.66 12.30
N THR A 221 8.25 -12.18 12.11
CA THR A 221 9.14 -11.76 11.02
C THR A 221 9.58 -12.91 10.11
N THR A 222 9.40 -14.17 10.51
CA THR A 222 9.79 -15.37 9.77
C THR A 222 8.69 -16.42 9.87
N PRO A 223 8.51 -17.31 8.87
CA PRO A 223 7.58 -18.43 9.02
C PRO A 223 7.94 -19.26 10.25
N LEU A 224 6.92 -19.64 11.00
CA LEU A 224 7.03 -20.53 12.15
C LEU A 224 6.24 -21.82 11.82
N PRO A 225 6.89 -22.98 11.66
CA PRO A 225 6.20 -24.22 11.30
C PRO A 225 5.29 -24.74 12.43
N ASP A 226 5.81 -24.81 13.66
CA ASP A 226 5.14 -25.45 14.79
C ASP A 226 4.46 -24.39 15.67
N LYS A 227 3.30 -23.89 15.21
CA LYS A 227 2.53 -22.88 15.94
C LYS A 227 1.55 -23.52 16.92
N PRO A 228 1.38 -22.99 18.14
CA PRO A 228 0.27 -23.34 19.02
C PRO A 228 -1.09 -23.13 18.34
N THR A 229 -2.06 -24.00 18.62
CA THR A 229 -3.39 -23.96 17.99
C THR A 229 -4.08 -22.60 18.13
N ASP A 230 -4.00 -21.98 19.31
CA ASP A 230 -4.61 -20.68 19.57
C ASP A 230 -3.97 -19.54 18.74
N GLN A 231 -2.68 -19.65 18.42
CA GLN A 231 -2.01 -18.73 17.51
C GLN A 231 -2.47 -18.95 16.07
N VAL A 232 -2.61 -20.20 15.62
CA VAL A 232 -3.11 -20.52 14.27
C VAL A 232 -4.52 -19.92 14.09
N GLU A 233 -5.42 -20.16 15.02
CA GLU A 233 -6.78 -19.61 15.01
C GLU A 233 -6.80 -18.08 14.97
N ALA A 234 -5.92 -17.43 15.75
CA ALA A 234 -5.82 -15.97 15.76
C ALA A 234 -5.27 -15.41 14.42
N GLU A 235 -4.30 -16.08 13.80
CA GLU A 235 -3.77 -15.69 12.50
C GLU A 235 -4.80 -15.91 11.36
N GLU A 236 -5.59 -16.98 11.44
CA GLU A 236 -6.71 -17.22 10.51
C GLU A 236 -7.78 -16.12 10.65
N GLN A 237 -8.17 -15.77 11.87
CA GLN A 237 -9.10 -14.67 12.13
C GLN A 237 -8.57 -13.33 11.59
N LEU A 238 -7.28 -13.06 11.79
CA LEU A 238 -6.60 -11.88 11.22
C LEU A 238 -6.70 -11.86 9.70
N LEU A 239 -6.41 -12.98 9.04
CA LEU A 239 -6.50 -13.09 7.57
C LEU A 239 -7.93 -12.90 7.07
N MET A 240 -8.92 -13.48 7.75
CA MET A 240 -10.34 -13.27 7.40
C MET A 240 -10.73 -11.79 7.48
N ARG A 241 -10.30 -11.08 8.53
CA ARG A 241 -10.55 -9.64 8.67
C ARG A 241 -9.84 -8.82 7.59
N LEU A 242 -8.60 -9.15 7.25
CA LEU A 242 -7.88 -8.51 6.14
C LEU A 242 -8.56 -8.73 4.80
N VAL A 243 -8.98 -9.96 4.50
CA VAL A 243 -9.71 -10.27 3.25
C VAL A 243 -11.04 -9.50 3.19
N ALA A 244 -11.78 -9.43 4.30
CA ALA A 244 -13.02 -8.65 4.38
C ALA A 244 -12.75 -7.16 4.14
N LEU A 245 -11.71 -6.59 4.78
CA LEU A 245 -11.32 -5.20 4.60
C LEU A 245 -10.85 -4.93 3.17
N ASN A 246 -10.11 -5.84 2.55
CA ASN A 246 -9.69 -5.71 1.16
C ASN A 246 -10.90 -5.68 0.20
N LYS A 247 -11.90 -6.55 0.41
CA LYS A 247 -13.16 -6.50 -0.35
C LYS A 247 -13.88 -5.16 -0.18
N GLN A 248 -13.92 -4.63 1.06
CA GLN A 248 -14.47 -3.31 1.31
C GLN A 248 -13.70 -2.21 0.56
N ARG A 249 -12.35 -2.26 0.56
CA ARG A 249 -11.52 -1.30 -0.19
C ARG A 249 -11.80 -1.36 -1.69
N ALA A 250 -11.93 -2.56 -2.27
CA ALA A 250 -12.25 -2.72 -3.68
C ALA A 250 -13.60 -2.07 -4.04
N VAL A 251 -14.62 -2.25 -3.19
CA VAL A 251 -15.92 -1.58 -3.38
C VAL A 251 -15.79 -0.05 -3.29
N GLU A 252 -15.04 0.45 -2.31
CA GLU A 252 -14.78 1.89 -2.15
C GLU A 252 -14.03 2.47 -3.36
N GLU A 253 -13.05 1.76 -3.92
CA GLU A 253 -12.30 2.16 -5.10
C GLU A 253 -13.19 2.23 -6.36
N VAL A 254 -14.08 1.25 -6.55
CA VAL A 254 -15.09 1.28 -7.65
C VAL A 254 -16.03 2.48 -7.49
N GLN A 255 -16.34 2.88 -6.26
CA GLN A 255 -17.11 4.08 -5.95
C GLN A 255 -16.30 5.39 -6.06
N GLY A 256 -15.03 5.32 -6.47
CA GLY A 256 -14.13 6.46 -6.62
C GLY A 256 -13.43 6.91 -5.33
N LYS A 257 -13.63 6.21 -4.21
CA LYS A 257 -12.98 6.49 -2.93
C LYS A 257 -11.67 5.71 -2.82
N VAL A 258 -10.63 6.23 -3.46
CA VAL A 258 -9.28 5.64 -3.41
C VAL A 258 -8.47 6.21 -2.25
N ARG A 259 -7.88 5.33 -1.44
CA ARG A 259 -6.99 5.72 -0.32
C ARG A 259 -5.54 5.71 -0.75
N TRP A 260 -5.13 6.81 -1.37
CA TRP A 260 -3.75 6.99 -1.83
C TRP A 260 -2.76 7.09 -0.67
N LEU A 261 -1.65 6.36 -0.76
CA LEU A 261 -0.53 6.45 0.19
C LEU A 261 0.35 7.67 -0.06
N ARG A 262 0.37 8.17 -1.29
CA ARG A 262 1.04 9.40 -1.72
C ARG A 262 0.12 10.21 -2.65
N PRO A 263 -0.94 10.84 -2.12
CA PRO A 263 -1.94 11.54 -2.92
C PRO A 263 -1.35 12.57 -3.90
N ALA A 264 -0.36 13.36 -3.45
CA ALA A 264 0.30 14.38 -4.26
C ALA A 264 0.98 13.84 -5.53
N TYR A 265 1.31 12.54 -5.56
CA TYR A 265 1.86 11.88 -6.74
C TYR A 265 0.82 11.04 -7.48
N GLN A 266 0.02 10.27 -6.74
CA GLN A 266 -0.89 9.28 -7.32
C GLN A 266 -2.16 9.91 -7.91
N ALA A 267 -2.59 11.06 -7.36
CA ALA A 267 -3.79 11.74 -7.81
C ALA A 267 -3.69 13.26 -7.55
N PRO A 268 -2.73 13.96 -8.19
CA PRO A 268 -2.45 15.38 -7.95
C PRO A 268 -3.64 16.28 -8.26
N ASP A 269 -4.46 15.91 -9.25
CA ASP A 269 -5.63 16.67 -9.69
C ASP A 269 -6.94 16.21 -9.04
N SER A 270 -6.87 15.24 -8.10
CA SER A 270 -8.06 14.75 -7.41
C SER A 270 -8.40 15.62 -6.20
N THR A 271 -9.60 16.20 -6.19
CA THR A 271 -10.18 16.73 -4.95
C THR A 271 -10.59 15.53 -4.09
N GLN A 272 -9.78 15.19 -3.09
CA GLN A 272 -10.16 14.15 -2.13
C GLN A 272 -11.48 14.55 -1.46
N VAL A 273 -12.52 13.73 -1.64
CA VAL A 273 -13.69 13.79 -0.77
C VAL A 273 -13.16 13.38 0.61
N GLY A 274 -13.12 14.35 1.52
CA GLY A 274 -12.45 14.25 2.81
C GLY A 274 -12.72 12.93 3.53
N VAL A 275 -11.67 12.40 4.15
CA VAL A 275 -11.79 11.42 5.21
C VAL A 275 -12.53 12.15 6.35
N ASP A 276 -13.84 11.96 6.43
CA ASP A 276 -14.56 12.24 7.68
C ASP A 276 -14.01 11.27 8.72
N LEU A 277 -13.04 11.76 9.49
CA LEU A 277 -12.75 11.27 10.82
C LEU A 277 -14.07 11.38 11.59
N ILE A 278 -14.60 10.24 12.01
CA ILE A 278 -15.71 10.19 12.96
C ILE A 278 -15.15 10.70 14.28
N THR A 279 -15.20 12.01 14.49
CA THR A 279 -15.20 12.61 15.82
C THR A 279 -16.65 12.81 16.23
N GLU A 280 -17.15 11.87 17.03
CA GLU A 280 -18.34 12.13 17.83
C GLU A 280 -18.05 13.29 18.78
N LYS A 281 -18.81 14.38 18.56
CA LYS A 281 -19.26 15.46 19.44
C LYS A 281 -18.81 16.83 18.95
N ASP A 282 -19.73 17.49 18.25
CA ASP A 282 -20.33 18.67 18.87
C ASP A 282 -21.74 18.94 18.35
N GLU A 283 -22.52 19.51 19.25
CA GLU A 283 -23.95 19.69 19.25
C GLU A 283 -24.49 20.65 18.17
N VAL A 284 -25.73 20.34 17.77
CA VAL A 284 -26.80 21.28 17.40
C VAL A 284 -26.39 22.43 16.47
N ARG A 285 -26.61 22.22 15.17
CA ARG A 285 -27.02 23.31 14.29
C ARG A 285 -28.30 22.94 13.54
N LYS A 286 -29.39 23.43 14.14
CA LYS A 286 -30.71 23.75 13.60
C LYS A 286 -31.01 23.23 12.19
N THR A 287 -32.02 22.36 12.17
CA THR A 287 -33.05 22.29 11.14
C THR A 287 -33.35 23.64 10.49
N THR A 288 -33.10 23.74 9.19
CA THR A 288 -33.87 24.60 8.29
C THR A 288 -34.21 23.79 7.04
N ALA A 289 -35.48 23.45 6.92
CA ALA A 289 -36.10 22.98 5.67
C ALA A 289 -36.33 24.20 4.71
N PRO A 290 -36.75 23.98 3.46
CA PRO A 290 -35.94 24.20 2.27
C PRO A 290 -36.33 25.46 1.49
N ALA A 291 -35.39 26.01 0.70
CA ALA A 291 -35.67 27.08 -0.26
C ALA A 291 -35.39 26.66 -1.71
N ALA A 292 -36.46 26.64 -2.50
CA ALA A 292 -36.61 26.75 -3.96
C ALA A 292 -35.48 26.30 -4.91
N LYS A 293 -35.82 25.27 -5.69
CA LYS A 293 -35.09 24.66 -6.82
C LYS A 293 -34.76 25.66 -7.94
N GLY A 294 -33.47 25.86 -8.20
CA GLY A 294 -32.97 26.17 -9.55
C GLY A 294 -32.55 24.88 -10.24
N LYS A 295 -32.92 24.67 -11.52
CA LYS A 295 -32.50 23.49 -12.30
C LYS A 295 -30.98 23.38 -12.32
N VAL A 296 -30.44 22.18 -12.08
CA VAL A 296 -29.00 21.92 -12.02
C VAL A 296 -28.42 21.86 -13.44
N VAL A 297 -27.18 22.28 -13.66
CA VAL A 297 -26.52 22.12 -14.97
C VAL A 297 -26.08 20.66 -15.13
N PHE A 298 -26.41 20.03 -16.26
CA PHE A 298 -25.95 18.66 -16.52
C PHE A 298 -24.43 18.63 -16.75
N PRO A 299 -23.68 17.77 -16.05
CA PRO A 299 -22.22 17.72 -16.17
C PRO A 299 -21.74 17.43 -17.60
N LYS A 300 -20.55 17.91 -17.95
CA LYS A 300 -19.94 17.66 -19.27
C LYS A 300 -19.07 16.40 -19.32
N SER A 301 -18.51 15.98 -18.18
CA SER A 301 -17.66 14.79 -18.12
C SER A 301 -18.51 13.54 -17.92
N LEU A 302 -18.19 12.45 -18.63
CA LEU A 302 -18.93 11.19 -18.54
C LEU A 302 -18.97 10.62 -17.10
N PRO A 303 -17.87 10.62 -16.31
CA PRO A 303 -17.91 10.13 -14.93
C PRO A 303 -18.88 10.90 -14.02
N GLU A 304 -18.94 12.22 -14.15
CA GLU A 304 -19.87 13.05 -13.38
C GLU A 304 -21.32 12.86 -13.84
N GLN A 305 -21.55 12.66 -15.15
CA GLN A 305 -22.88 12.33 -15.68
C GLN A 305 -23.41 11.04 -15.07
N LEU A 306 -22.61 9.96 -15.07
CA LEU A 306 -23.00 8.67 -14.50
C LEU A 306 -23.27 8.77 -12.99
N LYS A 307 -22.45 9.53 -12.26
CA LYS A 307 -22.64 9.77 -10.82
C LYS A 307 -23.99 10.44 -10.53
N VAL A 308 -24.27 11.55 -11.22
CA VAL A 308 -25.51 12.33 -11.01
C VAL A 308 -26.74 11.53 -11.41
N LEU A 309 -26.69 10.78 -12.53
CA LEU A 309 -27.80 9.92 -12.96
C LEU A 309 -28.07 8.82 -11.92
N ARG A 310 -27.03 8.16 -11.40
CA ARG A 310 -27.17 7.09 -10.39
C ARG A 310 -27.72 7.62 -9.07
N GLU A 311 -27.22 8.76 -8.58
CA GLU A 311 -27.72 9.38 -7.35
C GLU A 311 -29.20 9.74 -7.48
N THR A 312 -29.60 10.27 -8.64
CA THR A 312 -31.00 10.63 -8.89
C THR A 312 -31.92 9.41 -8.98
N LEU A 313 -31.45 8.32 -9.60
CA LEU A 313 -32.19 7.06 -9.66
C LEU A 313 -32.29 6.35 -8.30
N ALA A 314 -31.33 6.57 -7.40
CA ALA A 314 -31.34 6.00 -6.06
C ALA A 314 -32.41 6.63 -5.16
N GLU A 315 -32.80 7.87 -5.42
CA GLU A 315 -33.90 8.53 -4.69
C GLU A 315 -35.26 7.98 -5.09
N ARG A 316 -35.46 7.69 -6.39
CA ARG A 316 -36.69 7.11 -6.94
C ARG A 316 -36.51 6.65 -8.40
N PRO A 317 -37.37 5.76 -8.90
CA PRO A 317 -37.41 5.45 -10.33
C PRO A 317 -37.80 6.67 -11.17
N HIS A 318 -37.21 6.78 -12.36
CA HIS A 318 -37.42 7.90 -13.27
C HIS A 318 -37.54 7.43 -14.72
N THR A 319 -38.41 8.08 -15.51
CA THR A 319 -38.35 8.00 -16.98
C THR A 319 -37.23 8.90 -17.51
N VAL A 320 -36.79 8.67 -18.75
CA VAL A 320 -35.74 9.49 -19.40
C VAL A 320 -36.15 10.97 -19.45
N GLU A 321 -37.43 11.24 -19.73
CA GLU A 321 -38.03 12.58 -19.77
C GLU A 321 -38.01 13.23 -18.39
N SER A 322 -38.51 12.52 -17.37
CA SER A 322 -38.57 13.02 -15.99
C SER A 322 -37.18 13.39 -15.47
N LEU A 323 -36.18 12.58 -15.81
CA LEU A 323 -34.79 12.78 -15.43
C LEU A 323 -34.17 13.97 -16.16
N ALA A 324 -34.40 14.11 -17.48
CA ALA A 324 -33.90 15.24 -18.26
C ALA A 324 -34.48 16.60 -17.80
N GLU A 325 -35.71 16.62 -17.27
CA GLU A 325 -36.37 17.85 -16.80
C GLU A 325 -35.75 18.48 -15.55
N LEU A 326 -35.01 17.68 -14.77
CA LEU A 326 -34.27 18.13 -13.58
C LEU A 326 -33.08 19.02 -13.94
N PHE A 327 -32.59 18.93 -15.19
CA PHE A 327 -31.42 19.67 -15.66
C PHE A 327 -31.76 20.87 -16.54
N LYS A 328 -30.88 21.88 -16.51
CA LYS A 328 -30.93 23.00 -17.46
C LYS A 328 -30.78 22.47 -18.89
N ARG A 329 -31.56 23.04 -19.81
CA ARG A 329 -31.56 22.72 -21.25
C ARG A 329 -32.07 21.31 -21.62
N LYS A 330 -32.65 20.56 -20.68
CA LYS A 330 -33.28 19.24 -20.90
C LYS A 330 -32.45 18.32 -21.82
N PRO A 331 -31.23 17.92 -21.43
CA PRO A 331 -30.29 17.19 -22.27
C PRO A 331 -30.68 15.72 -22.41
N ARG A 332 -31.84 15.45 -23.03
CA ARG A 332 -32.44 14.11 -23.18
C ARG A 332 -31.46 13.08 -23.71
N LYS A 333 -30.76 13.39 -24.81
CA LYS A 333 -29.82 12.48 -25.47
C LYS A 333 -28.65 12.06 -24.57
N SER A 334 -28.06 13.02 -23.85
CA SER A 334 -26.94 12.73 -22.95
C SER A 334 -27.37 11.98 -21.70
N VAL A 335 -28.61 12.21 -21.24
CA VAL A 335 -29.22 11.43 -20.15
C VAL A 335 -29.44 9.99 -20.58
N GLU A 336 -29.99 9.77 -21.77
CA GLU A 336 -30.21 8.44 -22.35
C GLU A 336 -28.89 7.66 -22.56
N GLU A 337 -27.87 8.31 -23.14
CA GLU A 337 -26.52 7.72 -23.30
C GLU A 337 -25.89 7.34 -21.94
N GLY A 338 -26.09 8.17 -20.91
CA GLY A 338 -25.62 7.88 -19.56
C GLY A 338 -26.37 6.73 -18.89
N LEU A 339 -27.69 6.63 -19.07
CA LEU A 339 -28.50 5.52 -18.56
C LEU A 339 -28.13 4.19 -19.22
N LEU A 340 -27.93 4.18 -20.53
CA LEU A 340 -27.43 3.00 -21.25
C LEU A 340 -26.03 2.58 -20.77
N SER A 341 -25.17 3.54 -20.45
CA SER A 341 -23.85 3.27 -19.87
C SER A 341 -23.96 2.68 -18.46
N LEU A 342 -24.87 3.18 -17.62
CA LEU A 342 -25.16 2.57 -16.31
C LEU A 342 -25.73 1.16 -16.44
N ALA A 343 -26.59 0.91 -17.43
CA ALA A 343 -27.12 -0.42 -17.74
C ALA A 343 -26.03 -1.41 -18.15
N ALA A 344 -25.11 -0.98 -19.02
CA ALA A 344 -23.97 -1.78 -19.47
C ALA A 344 -23.04 -2.16 -18.30
N LEU A 345 -22.95 -1.29 -17.29
CA LEU A 345 -22.19 -1.52 -16.05
C LEU A 345 -22.98 -2.29 -14.98
N LYS A 346 -24.23 -2.70 -15.27
CA LYS A 346 -25.17 -3.33 -14.32
C LYS A 346 -25.44 -2.48 -13.07
N LEU A 347 -25.44 -1.15 -13.22
CA LEU A 347 -25.70 -0.17 -12.16
C LEU A 347 -27.09 0.48 -12.27
N ALA A 348 -27.82 0.22 -13.35
CA ALA A 348 -29.21 0.58 -13.52
C ALA A 348 -29.92 -0.48 -14.37
N GLU A 349 -31.20 -0.69 -14.11
CA GLU A 349 -32.07 -1.55 -14.90
C GLU A 349 -33.23 -0.74 -15.48
N TYR A 350 -33.75 -1.22 -16.61
CA TYR A 350 -34.83 -0.59 -17.35
C TYR A 350 -36.05 -1.51 -17.36
N GLU A 351 -37.18 -0.99 -16.88
CA GLU A 351 -38.46 -1.71 -16.86
C GLU A 351 -39.33 -1.30 -18.05
N GLN A 352 -39.59 -2.24 -18.95
CA GLN A 352 -40.33 -1.99 -20.19
C GLN A 352 -41.82 -1.68 -19.98
N GLU A 353 -42.45 -2.18 -18.91
CA GLU A 353 -43.88 -1.95 -18.66
C GLU A 353 -44.18 -0.52 -18.20
N THR A 354 -43.23 0.09 -17.49
CA THR A 354 -43.38 1.42 -16.88
C THR A 354 -42.55 2.50 -17.56
N ASP A 355 -41.66 2.13 -18.50
CA ASP A 355 -40.67 3.01 -19.15
C ASP A 355 -39.78 3.73 -18.11
N THR A 356 -39.49 3.04 -16.99
CA THR A 356 -38.71 3.60 -15.88
C THR A 356 -37.37 2.92 -15.72
N TRP A 357 -36.41 3.74 -15.29
CA TRP A 357 -35.10 3.32 -14.86
C TRP A 357 -35.05 3.29 -13.34
N TYR A 358 -34.38 2.28 -12.78
CA TYR A 358 -34.11 2.17 -11.34
C TYR A 358 -32.67 1.71 -11.10
N THR A 359 -32.12 2.00 -9.92
CA THR A 359 -30.80 1.51 -9.53
C THR A 359 -30.83 0.04 -9.17
N THR A 360 -29.86 -0.72 -9.66
CA THR A 360 -29.56 -2.06 -9.16
C THR A 360 -28.85 -1.97 -7.82
N GLY A 361 -29.36 -2.69 -6.81
CA GLY A 361 -28.86 -2.72 -5.44
C GLY A 361 -27.57 -3.49 -5.25
#